data_AF-A0A1Z4GGC4-F1
#
_entry.id   AF-A0A1Z4GGC4-F1
#
_cell.length_a   1.000
_cell.length_b   1.000
_cell.length_c   1.000
_cell.angle_alpha   90.00
_cell.angle_beta   90.00
_cell.angle_gamma   90.00
#
_symmetry.space_group_name_H-M   'P 1'
#
loop_
_entity.id
_entity.type
_entity.pdbx_description
1 polymer ?
#
loop_
_entity_poly.entity_id
_entity_poly.type
_entity_poly.pdbx_seq_one_letter_code
_entity_poly.pdbx_strand_id
1 'polypeptide(L)'
;MIGDRIYAKVEAIAYLFLPTCMVFPQRIEPAPGQESVWDYPRPPRLEPTNKHIQIIFNGVTIADTHNAQRVLETSHPPSYYIPPEDIEMEYLISVPQSSFCEWKGRAGYYTIRVDDKEAQNAAWYYPSPTTAFASIKDYVAFYVHLMDACYLDGEKVQPQPGNFYGGWVTSDIVGPFKGGPGTWGW
;
A
#
# COMPACT_ATOMS: atom_id res chain seq x y z
N MET A 1 60.96 51.14 -5.17
CA MET A 1 60.95 49.80 -4.54
C MET A 1 59.50 49.38 -4.45
N ILE A 2 59.01 48.79 -5.54
CA ILE A 2 57.61 48.42 -5.77
C ILE A 2 57.37 47.08 -5.08
N GLY A 3 56.41 47.04 -4.16
CA GLY A 3 56.03 45.85 -3.41
C GLY A 3 54.79 45.21 -4.01
N ASP A 4 54.95 43.94 -4.39
CA ASP A 4 53.96 43.05 -4.97
C ASP A 4 52.72 42.84 -4.09
N ARG A 5 51.53 42.90 -4.71
CA ARG A 5 50.32 42.26 -4.18
C ARG A 5 49.58 41.52 -5.31
N ILE A 6 50.00 40.28 -5.49
CA ILE A 6 49.19 39.08 -5.74
C ILE A 6 47.67 39.30 -5.89
N TYR A 7 47.19 39.17 -7.13
CA TYR A 7 45.78 38.90 -7.45
C TYR A 7 45.48 37.43 -7.12
N ALA A 8 44.69 37.18 -6.08
CA ALA A 8 44.12 35.87 -5.81
C ALA A 8 42.93 35.64 -6.76
N LYS A 9 43.06 34.64 -7.63
CA LYS A 9 42.01 34.12 -8.51
C LYS A 9 40.99 33.39 -7.63
N VAL A 10 39.79 33.95 -7.49
CA VAL A 10 38.66 33.23 -6.86
C VAL A 10 38.09 32.31 -7.94
N GLU A 11 38.41 31.02 -7.88
CA GLU A 11 37.75 30.02 -8.70
C GLU A 11 36.35 29.76 -8.13
N ALA A 12 35.33 30.15 -8.90
CA ALA A 12 33.95 29.80 -8.62
C ALA A 12 33.77 28.30 -8.84
N ILE A 13 33.63 27.54 -7.76
CA ILE A 13 33.13 26.17 -7.80
C ILE A 13 31.66 26.24 -8.24
N ALA A 14 31.42 26.05 -9.53
CA ALA A 14 30.10 25.82 -10.05
C ALA A 14 29.63 24.44 -9.55
N TYR A 15 28.83 24.44 -8.50
CA TYR A 15 28.00 23.29 -8.15
C TYR A 15 27.04 23.06 -9.32
N LEU A 16 27.40 22.13 -10.21
CA LEU A 16 26.50 21.56 -11.19
C LEU A 16 25.34 20.91 -10.42
N PHE A 17 24.22 21.62 -10.32
CA PHE A 17 22.92 21.01 -10.08
C PHE A 17 22.63 20.11 -11.28
N LEU A 18 23.11 18.88 -11.22
CA LEU A 18 22.64 17.83 -12.10
C LEU A 18 21.11 17.76 -11.92
N PRO A 19 20.30 17.88 -12.97
CA PRO A 19 18.88 17.68 -12.84
C PRO A 19 18.69 16.28 -12.28
N THR A 20 17.96 16.16 -11.17
CA THR A 20 17.55 14.86 -10.62
C THR A 20 16.87 14.12 -11.76
N CYS A 21 17.58 13.17 -12.38
CA CYS A 21 17.03 12.37 -13.46
C CYS A 21 15.82 11.68 -12.84
N MET A 22 14.60 12.00 -13.32
CA MET A 22 13.41 11.24 -12.92
C MET A 22 13.71 9.79 -13.33
N VAL A 23 14.03 8.95 -12.35
CA VAL A 23 14.21 7.52 -12.59
C VAL A 23 12.82 6.97 -12.83
N PHE A 24 12.42 6.94 -14.10
CA PHE A 24 11.22 6.21 -14.50
C PHE A 24 11.44 4.73 -14.15
N PRO A 25 10.51 4.10 -13.43
CA PRO A 25 10.62 2.69 -13.11
C PRO A 25 10.69 1.88 -14.40
N GLN A 26 11.68 1.00 -14.51
CA GLN A 26 11.71 0.03 -15.58
C GLN A 26 10.66 -1.04 -15.30
N ARG A 27 9.55 -0.97 -16.04
CA ARG A 27 8.46 -1.96 -16.03
C ARG A 27 9.02 -3.38 -16.18
N ILE A 28 8.50 -4.31 -15.37
CA ILE A 28 8.71 -5.75 -15.56
C ILE A 28 7.54 -6.27 -16.39
N GLU A 29 7.84 -6.94 -17.50
CA GLU A 29 6.81 -7.59 -18.31
C GLU A 29 6.26 -8.84 -17.59
N PRO A 30 4.94 -8.98 -17.47
CA PRO A 30 4.34 -10.13 -16.78
C PRO A 30 4.52 -11.42 -17.58
N ALA A 31 4.84 -12.51 -16.90
CA ALA A 31 4.75 -13.86 -17.46
C ALA A 31 3.29 -14.31 -17.59
N PRO A 32 2.98 -15.41 -18.32
CA PRO A 32 1.62 -15.96 -18.35
C PRO A 32 1.08 -16.24 -16.93
N GLY A 33 -0.11 -15.74 -16.65
CA GLY A 33 -0.74 -15.85 -15.33
C GLY A 33 -0.34 -14.75 -14.33
N GLN A 34 0.53 -13.82 -14.71
CA GLN A 34 0.87 -12.66 -13.89
C GLN A 34 0.16 -11.38 -14.38
N GLU A 35 -0.05 -10.46 -13.45
CA GLU A 35 -0.52 -9.10 -13.70
C GLU A 35 0.59 -8.09 -13.36
N SER A 36 0.82 -7.08 -14.18
CA SER A 36 1.71 -5.97 -13.83
C SER A 36 0.94 -4.84 -13.16
N VAL A 37 1.46 -4.34 -12.04
CA VAL A 37 0.88 -3.17 -11.36
C VAL A 37 0.91 -1.90 -12.24
N TRP A 38 1.70 -1.90 -13.30
CA TRP A 38 1.80 -0.82 -14.27
C TRP A 38 0.70 -0.85 -15.33
N ASP A 39 -0.04 -1.95 -15.43
CA ASP A 39 -1.23 -2.08 -16.29
C ASP A 39 -2.53 -1.68 -15.56
N TYR A 40 -2.46 -1.47 -14.25
CA TYR A 40 -3.59 -0.99 -13.46
C TYR A 40 -3.89 0.48 -13.74
N PRO A 41 -5.17 0.89 -13.70
CA PRO A 41 -5.56 2.23 -14.08
C PRO A 41 -5.29 3.26 -12.96
N ARG A 42 -5.21 4.52 -13.37
CA ARG A 42 -5.37 5.70 -12.52
C ARG A 42 -6.38 6.63 -13.23
N PRO A 43 -7.60 6.87 -12.70
CA PRO A 43 -8.12 6.51 -11.37
C PRO A 43 -8.15 5.00 -11.07
N PRO A 44 -8.06 4.58 -9.80
CA PRO A 44 -8.07 3.17 -9.43
C PRO A 44 -9.39 2.49 -9.80
N ARG A 45 -9.32 1.19 -10.08
CA ARG A 45 -10.49 0.35 -10.37
C ARG A 45 -10.77 -0.59 -9.21
N LEU A 46 -12.06 -0.80 -8.94
CA LEU A 46 -12.54 -1.75 -7.95
C LEU A 46 -13.09 -2.98 -8.68
N GLU A 47 -12.74 -4.17 -8.22
CA GLU A 47 -13.20 -5.44 -8.80
C GLU A 47 -13.60 -6.44 -7.70
N PRO A 48 -14.68 -7.22 -7.89
CA PRO A 48 -14.96 -8.36 -7.03
C PRO A 48 -13.88 -9.43 -7.21
N THR A 49 -13.58 -10.17 -6.14
CA THR A 49 -12.68 -11.32 -6.18
C THR A 49 -13.22 -12.43 -5.30
N ASN A 50 -13.07 -13.67 -5.78
CA ASN A 50 -13.41 -14.88 -5.06
C ASN A 50 -12.20 -15.65 -4.54
N LYS A 51 -11.00 -15.04 -4.62
CA LYS A 51 -9.79 -15.60 -4.02
C LYS A 51 -10.01 -15.81 -2.53
N HIS A 52 -9.51 -16.94 -2.00
CA HIS A 52 -9.61 -17.24 -0.57
C HIS A 52 -8.64 -16.36 0.21
N ILE A 53 -9.14 -15.52 1.10
CA ILE A 53 -8.32 -14.64 1.93
C ILE A 53 -8.39 -15.12 3.38
N GLN A 54 -7.22 -15.25 4.02
CA GLN A 54 -7.12 -15.52 5.45
C GLN A 54 -6.17 -14.51 6.10
N ILE A 55 -6.54 -13.97 7.25
CA ILE A 55 -5.74 -13.02 8.03
C ILE A 55 -5.56 -13.53 9.44
N ILE A 56 -4.32 -13.69 9.87
CA ILE A 56 -3.96 -14.25 11.18
C ILE A 56 -3.27 -13.17 12.03
N PHE A 57 -3.75 -13.00 13.26
CA PHE A 57 -3.12 -12.14 14.26
C PHE A 57 -3.19 -12.78 15.65
N ASN A 58 -2.04 -12.84 16.32
CA ASN A 58 -1.84 -13.53 17.58
C ASN A 58 -2.35 -14.99 17.57
N GLY A 59 -2.15 -15.70 16.45
CA GLY A 59 -2.64 -17.06 16.25
C GLY A 59 -4.15 -17.21 16.03
N VAL A 60 -4.91 -16.11 16.05
CA VAL A 60 -6.36 -16.09 15.78
C VAL A 60 -6.60 -15.72 14.32
N THR A 61 -7.53 -16.42 13.67
CA THR A 61 -8.05 -16.04 12.35
C THR A 61 -8.97 -14.83 12.51
N ILE A 62 -8.49 -13.66 12.10
CA ILE A 62 -9.23 -12.41 12.16
C ILE A 62 -10.24 -12.31 11.01
N ALA A 63 -9.91 -12.86 9.84
CA ALA A 63 -10.80 -12.89 8.68
C ALA A 63 -10.56 -14.16 7.86
N ASP A 64 -11.63 -14.72 7.31
CA ASP A 64 -11.63 -15.84 6.37
C ASP A 64 -12.78 -15.64 5.35
N THR A 65 -12.45 -15.35 4.09
CA THR A 65 -13.45 -14.95 3.09
C THR A 65 -13.15 -15.45 1.68
N HIS A 66 -14.21 -15.63 0.90
CA HIS A 66 -14.18 -15.75 -0.58
C HIS A 66 -15.01 -14.64 -1.25
N ASN A 67 -15.35 -13.58 -0.52
CA ASN A 67 -16.26 -12.52 -0.95
C ASN A 67 -15.62 -11.15 -0.71
N ALA A 68 -14.47 -10.89 -1.35
CA ALA A 68 -13.77 -9.62 -1.20
C ALA A 68 -13.90 -8.74 -2.44
N GLN A 69 -13.52 -7.48 -2.27
CA GLN A 69 -13.25 -6.57 -3.38
C GLN A 69 -11.75 -6.26 -3.40
N ARG A 70 -11.13 -6.25 -4.57
CA ARG A 70 -9.74 -5.80 -4.75
C ARG A 70 -9.70 -4.44 -5.43
N VAL A 71 -8.80 -3.57 -4.98
CA VAL A 71 -8.52 -2.28 -5.61
C VAL A 71 -7.24 -2.38 -6.43
N LEU A 72 -7.33 -2.06 -7.72
CA LEU A 72 -6.22 -2.01 -8.66
C LEU A 72 -5.83 -0.56 -8.92
N GLU A 73 -4.59 -0.18 -8.60
CA GLU A 73 -4.07 1.18 -8.78
C GLU A 73 -2.65 1.11 -9.35
N THR A 74 -2.35 1.95 -10.35
CA THR A 74 -1.03 2.00 -10.98
C THR A 74 0.10 2.03 -9.95
N SER A 75 1.12 1.19 -10.12
CA SER A 75 2.32 1.04 -9.25
C SER A 75 2.11 0.36 -7.88
N HIS A 76 0.86 0.02 -7.53
CA HIS A 76 0.50 -0.62 -6.28
C HIS A 76 0.01 -2.05 -6.51
N PRO A 77 0.53 -3.05 -5.77
CA PRO A 77 -0.14 -4.34 -5.64
C PRO A 77 -1.56 -4.16 -5.11
N PRO A 78 -2.50 -5.07 -5.41
CA PRO A 78 -3.88 -4.92 -4.97
C PRO A 78 -4.02 -4.82 -3.45
N SER A 79 -4.95 -3.99 -2.98
CA SER A 79 -5.45 -4.07 -1.60
C SER A 79 -6.81 -4.75 -1.60
N TYR A 80 -7.08 -5.57 -0.60
CA TYR A 80 -8.31 -6.35 -0.49
C TYR A 80 -9.19 -5.79 0.62
N TYR A 81 -10.48 -5.62 0.31
CA TYR A 81 -11.53 -5.12 1.18
C TYR A 81 -12.48 -6.27 1.48
N ILE A 82 -12.55 -6.64 2.75
CA ILE A 82 -13.30 -7.79 3.26
C ILE A 82 -14.59 -7.26 3.90
N PRO A 83 -15.74 -7.88 3.60
CA PRO A 83 -17.01 -7.52 4.24
C PRO A 83 -16.97 -7.81 5.75
N PRO A 84 -17.56 -6.95 6.61
CA PRO A 84 -17.53 -7.14 8.06
C PRO A 84 -18.10 -8.48 8.55
N GLU A 85 -19.03 -9.10 7.82
CA GLU A 85 -19.59 -10.41 8.17
C GLU A 85 -18.59 -11.58 8.11
N ASP A 86 -17.48 -11.41 7.39
CA ASP A 86 -16.41 -12.42 7.27
C ASP A 86 -15.20 -12.08 8.17
N ILE A 87 -15.38 -11.18 9.13
CA ILE A 87 -14.34 -10.68 10.04
C ILE A 87 -14.80 -10.88 11.47
N GLU A 88 -13.89 -11.34 12.33
CA GLU A 88 -14.07 -11.37 13.78
C GLU A 88 -13.96 -9.94 14.35
N MET A 89 -15.01 -9.15 14.13
CA MET A 89 -15.06 -7.72 14.44
C MET A 89 -14.87 -7.41 15.94
N GLU A 90 -15.03 -8.40 16.83
CA GLU A 90 -14.76 -8.24 18.27
C GLU A 90 -13.30 -7.88 18.57
N TYR A 91 -12.37 -8.23 17.69
CA TYR A 91 -10.95 -7.88 17.81
C TYR A 91 -10.60 -6.51 17.22
N LEU A 92 -11.54 -5.85 16.54
CA LEU A 92 -11.32 -4.57 15.86
C LEU A 92 -11.85 -3.41 16.69
N ILE A 93 -10.93 -2.60 17.23
CA ILE A 93 -11.23 -1.43 18.04
C ILE A 93 -11.16 -0.18 17.17
N SER A 94 -12.29 0.49 16.96
CA SER A 94 -12.34 1.74 16.19
C SER A 94 -11.55 2.84 16.91
N VAL A 95 -10.77 3.62 16.16
CA VAL A 95 -9.95 4.70 16.69
C VAL A 95 -10.24 6.03 15.99
N PRO A 96 -10.01 7.19 16.64
CA PRO A 96 -10.29 8.51 16.04
C PRO A 96 -9.42 8.87 14.82
N GLN A 97 -8.39 8.08 14.53
CA GLN A 97 -7.50 8.30 13.40
C GLN A 97 -8.27 8.26 12.08
N SER A 98 -7.93 9.18 11.16
CA SER A 98 -8.50 9.20 9.83
C SER A 98 -7.49 9.70 8.80
N SER A 99 -7.74 9.34 7.54
CA SER A 99 -6.98 9.83 6.38
C SER A 99 -7.93 10.16 5.24
N PHE A 100 -7.44 10.83 4.20
CA PHE A 100 -8.23 11.17 3.03
C PHE A 100 -7.56 10.64 1.76
N CYS A 101 -8.34 9.95 0.94
CA CYS A 101 -7.96 9.52 -0.39
C CYS A 101 -8.80 10.28 -1.42
N GLU A 102 -8.15 10.90 -2.39
CA GLU A 102 -8.80 11.64 -3.48
C GLU A 102 -9.83 10.81 -4.26
N TRP A 103 -9.63 9.49 -4.35
CA TRP A 103 -10.51 8.58 -5.07
C TRP A 103 -11.63 8.00 -4.22
N LYS A 104 -11.32 7.66 -2.97
CA LYS A 104 -12.18 6.82 -2.11
C LYS A 104 -12.90 7.61 -1.03
N GLY A 105 -12.41 8.79 -0.65
CA GLY A 105 -12.98 9.61 0.41
C GLY A 105 -12.21 9.49 1.72
N ARG A 106 -12.91 9.70 2.85
CA ARG A 106 -12.32 9.68 4.19
C ARG A 106 -12.28 8.25 4.73
N ALA A 107 -11.10 7.77 5.10
CA ALA A 107 -10.93 6.48 5.76
C ALA A 107 -11.01 6.63 7.29
N GLY A 108 -11.61 5.64 7.94
CA GLY A 108 -11.44 5.37 9.37
C GLY A 108 -10.45 4.23 9.59
N TYR A 109 -9.96 4.07 10.82
CA TYR A 109 -8.99 3.04 11.17
C TYR A 109 -9.47 2.19 12.34
N TYR A 110 -8.97 0.95 12.38
CA TYR A 110 -9.09 0.02 13.49
C TYR A 110 -7.71 -0.33 14.03
N THR A 111 -7.63 -0.42 15.34
CA THR A 111 -6.57 -1.16 16.04
C THR A 111 -7.05 -2.59 16.24
N ILE A 112 -6.20 -3.58 15.96
CA ILE A 112 -6.52 -4.99 16.21
C ILE A 112 -5.92 -5.39 17.55
N ARG A 113 -6.73 -6.00 18.42
CA ARG A 113 -6.28 -6.49 19.72
C ARG A 113 -6.79 -7.89 19.98
N VAL A 114 -5.87 -8.80 20.29
CA VAL A 114 -6.15 -10.18 20.71
C VAL A 114 -5.32 -10.44 21.95
N ASP A 115 -5.98 -10.72 23.07
CA ASP A 115 -5.36 -10.84 24.39
C ASP A 115 -4.47 -9.62 24.74
N ASP A 116 -3.18 -9.84 24.96
CA ASP A 116 -2.17 -8.84 25.32
C ASP A 116 -1.47 -8.21 24.11
N LYS A 117 -1.73 -8.71 22.90
CA LYS A 117 -1.10 -8.22 21.66
C LYS A 117 -2.00 -7.21 20.94
N GLU A 118 -1.39 -6.12 20.49
CA GLU A 118 -2.08 -5.05 19.77
C GLU A 118 -1.30 -4.64 18.50
N ALA A 119 -2.03 -4.41 17.42
CA ALA A 119 -1.54 -3.78 16.19
C ALA A 119 -2.31 -2.48 15.92
N GLN A 120 -1.63 -1.35 16.12
CA GLN A 120 -2.23 -0.03 16.03
C GLN A 120 -2.50 0.40 14.59
N ASN A 121 -3.69 0.96 14.33
CA ASN A 121 -4.10 1.41 13.00
C ASN A 121 -3.89 0.36 11.90
N ALA A 122 -4.01 -0.93 12.25
CA ALA A 122 -3.62 -2.04 11.40
C ALA A 122 -4.63 -2.36 10.29
N ALA A 123 -5.84 -1.82 10.40
CA ALA A 123 -6.86 -1.95 9.39
C ALA A 123 -7.56 -0.60 9.15
N TRP A 124 -8.12 -0.43 7.95
CA TRP A 124 -8.86 0.77 7.57
C TRP A 124 -10.13 0.42 6.79
N TYR A 125 -11.07 1.36 6.76
CA TYR A 125 -12.35 1.21 6.08
C TYR A 125 -12.86 2.57 5.60
N TYR A 126 -13.85 2.57 4.71
CA TYR A 126 -14.49 3.80 4.23
C TYR A 126 -15.98 3.81 4.64
N PRO A 127 -16.38 4.64 5.62
CA PRO A 127 -17.79 4.72 6.04
C PRO A 127 -18.69 5.49 5.05
N SER A 128 -18.08 6.40 4.29
CA SER A 128 -18.77 7.23 3.29
C SER A 128 -17.90 7.33 2.03
N PRO A 129 -17.73 6.22 1.27
CA PRO A 129 -16.90 6.24 0.08
C PRO A 129 -17.55 7.07 -1.04
N THR A 130 -16.75 7.44 -2.04
CA THR A 130 -17.27 8.03 -3.28
C THR A 130 -18.13 7.02 -4.05
N THR A 131 -18.95 7.50 -4.99
CA THR A 131 -19.87 6.65 -5.78
C THR A 131 -19.15 5.49 -6.48
N ALA A 132 -17.95 5.72 -7.01
CA ALA A 132 -17.16 4.68 -7.70
C ALA A 132 -16.70 3.54 -6.76
N PHE A 133 -16.69 3.79 -5.45
CA PHE A 133 -16.26 2.84 -4.41
C PHE A 133 -17.39 2.53 -3.43
N ALA A 134 -18.66 2.78 -3.80
CA ALA A 134 -19.80 2.58 -2.91
C ALA A 134 -19.95 1.13 -2.42
N SER A 135 -19.51 0.13 -3.20
CA SER A 135 -19.60 -1.29 -2.84
C SER A 135 -18.62 -1.75 -1.75
N ILE A 136 -17.61 -0.94 -1.40
CA ILE A 136 -16.73 -1.20 -0.26
C ILE A 136 -17.07 -0.34 0.96
N LYS A 137 -18.29 0.21 1.01
CA LYS A 137 -18.74 0.91 2.21
C LYS A 137 -18.63 -0.04 3.40
N ASP A 138 -17.93 0.44 4.43
CA ASP A 138 -17.65 -0.29 5.68
C ASP A 138 -16.83 -1.59 5.53
N TYR A 139 -16.39 -1.97 4.32
CA TYR A 139 -15.48 -3.09 4.14
C TYR A 139 -14.09 -2.72 4.68
N VAL A 140 -13.41 -3.72 5.23
CA VAL A 140 -12.16 -3.52 5.96
C VAL A 140 -10.99 -4.09 5.17
N ALA A 141 -9.92 -3.31 5.08
CA ALA A 141 -8.64 -3.72 4.50
C ALA A 141 -7.53 -3.67 5.56
N PHE A 142 -6.48 -4.47 5.38
CA PHE A 142 -5.47 -4.74 6.42
C PHE A 142 -4.04 -4.51 5.92
N TYR A 143 -3.19 -3.97 6.80
CA TYR A 143 -1.76 -3.84 6.55
C TYR A 143 -1.03 -5.15 6.85
N VAL A 144 -0.59 -5.84 5.80
CA VAL A 144 0.06 -7.17 5.89
C VAL A 144 1.25 -7.18 6.86
N HIS A 145 2.07 -6.13 6.88
CA HIS A 145 3.27 -6.06 7.71
C HIS A 145 2.99 -5.99 9.22
N LEU A 146 1.75 -5.75 9.63
CA LEU A 146 1.32 -5.73 11.03
C LEU A 146 0.66 -7.03 11.48
N MET A 147 0.35 -7.93 10.54
CA MET A 147 -0.28 -9.23 10.80
C MET A 147 0.78 -10.32 10.97
N ASP A 148 0.43 -11.44 11.61
CA ASP A 148 1.35 -12.58 11.69
C ASP A 148 1.47 -13.30 10.34
N ALA A 149 0.35 -13.42 9.64
CA ALA A 149 0.29 -13.86 8.26
C ALA A 149 -1.00 -13.39 7.58
N CYS A 150 -0.89 -13.08 6.29
CA CYS A 150 -2.02 -13.00 5.37
C CYS A 150 -1.81 -14.04 4.26
N TYR A 151 -2.89 -14.67 3.84
CA TYR A 151 -2.89 -15.64 2.74
C TYR A 151 -3.89 -15.25 1.67
N LEU A 152 -3.55 -15.56 0.43
CA LEU A 152 -4.40 -15.41 -0.75
C LEU A 152 -4.32 -16.70 -1.57
N ASP A 153 -5.44 -17.44 -1.70
CA ASP A 153 -5.48 -18.79 -2.28
C ASP A 153 -4.44 -19.75 -1.67
N GLY A 154 -4.19 -19.61 -0.37
CA GLY A 154 -3.16 -20.37 0.37
C GLY A 154 -1.72 -19.89 0.17
N GLU A 155 -1.46 -18.93 -0.73
CA GLU A 155 -0.15 -18.29 -0.87
C GLU A 155 0.07 -17.26 0.25
N LYS A 156 1.20 -17.33 0.96
CA LYS A 156 1.55 -16.33 1.96
C LYS A 156 1.95 -15.01 1.29
N VAL A 157 1.18 -13.96 1.60
CA VAL A 157 1.33 -12.62 1.03
C VAL A 157 2.54 -11.90 1.62
N GLN A 158 3.25 -11.14 0.79
CA GLN A 158 4.28 -10.19 1.22
C GLN A 158 3.71 -8.76 1.25
N PRO A 159 4.11 -7.91 2.21
CA PRO A 159 3.68 -6.52 2.23
C PRO A 159 4.30 -5.73 1.08
N GLN A 160 3.54 -4.78 0.52
CA GLN A 160 4.12 -3.74 -0.31
C GLN A 160 5.25 -3.01 0.44
N PRO A 161 6.41 -2.74 -0.20
CA PRO A 161 7.53 -2.07 0.45
C PRO A 161 7.15 -0.71 1.08
N GLY A 162 7.87 -0.34 2.15
CA GLY A 162 7.77 0.98 2.76
C GLY A 162 6.72 1.14 3.87
N ASN A 163 5.95 0.09 4.19
CA ASN A 163 4.99 0.01 5.31
C ASN A 163 3.87 1.06 5.32
N PHE A 164 3.83 1.96 4.34
CA PHE A 164 2.83 3.01 4.23
C PHE A 164 1.61 2.56 3.42
N TYR A 165 1.83 1.76 2.38
CA TYR A 165 0.79 1.29 1.49
C TYR A 165 0.26 -0.08 1.90
N GLY A 166 -1.02 -0.30 1.64
CA GLY A 166 -1.74 -1.53 1.96
C GLY A 166 -1.74 -2.57 0.84
N GLY A 167 -0.78 -2.54 -0.09
CA GLY A 167 -0.72 -3.48 -1.21
C GLY A 167 -0.25 -4.86 -0.78
N TRP A 168 -0.87 -5.89 -1.34
CA TRP A 168 -0.59 -7.30 -1.09
C TRP A 168 0.18 -7.88 -2.27
N VAL A 169 1.41 -8.34 -2.04
CA VAL A 169 2.28 -8.92 -3.07
C VAL A 169 2.19 -10.45 -3.00
N THR A 170 1.81 -11.04 -4.12
CA THR A 170 1.78 -12.48 -4.40
C THR A 170 2.56 -12.78 -5.68
N SER A 171 2.81 -14.05 -5.96
CA SER A 171 3.60 -14.53 -7.08
C SER A 171 3.02 -14.19 -8.46
N ASP A 172 1.71 -13.96 -8.52
CA ASP A 172 0.98 -13.50 -9.71
C ASP A 172 1.04 -11.98 -9.93
N ILE A 173 1.60 -11.18 -9.02
CA ILE A 173 1.70 -9.73 -9.16
C ILE A 173 3.14 -9.29 -9.39
N VAL A 174 3.40 -8.58 -10.49
CA VAL A 174 4.74 -8.09 -10.84
C VAL A 174 4.85 -6.57 -10.81
N GLY A 175 6.02 -6.12 -10.38
CA GLY A 175 6.35 -4.71 -10.16
C GLY A 175 7.07 -4.03 -11.34
N PRO A 176 7.97 -3.08 -11.04
CA PRO A 176 8.41 -2.66 -9.70
C PRO A 176 7.27 -2.01 -8.88
N PHE A 177 7.32 -2.14 -7.56
CA PHE A 177 6.29 -1.62 -6.65
C PHE A 177 6.72 -0.31 -6.02
N LYS A 178 5.77 0.61 -5.85
CA LYS A 178 5.97 1.83 -5.05
C LYS A 178 6.22 1.52 -3.57
N GLY A 179 6.92 2.41 -2.87
CA GLY A 179 7.17 2.39 -1.42
C GLY A 179 8.60 2.01 -1.01
N GLY A 180 9.42 1.49 -1.92
CA GLY A 180 10.87 1.34 -1.71
C GLY A 180 11.65 2.67 -1.79
N PRO A 181 12.93 2.70 -1.38
CA PRO A 181 13.79 3.88 -1.53
C PRO A 181 13.78 4.42 -2.97
N GLY A 182 13.56 5.73 -3.12
CA GLY A 182 13.55 6.40 -4.45
C GLY A 182 12.25 6.25 -5.24
N THR A 183 11.23 5.57 -4.72
CA THR A 183 9.98 5.27 -5.46
C THR A 183 8.78 6.13 -5.04
N TRP A 184 8.93 7.00 -4.04
CA TRP A 184 7.81 7.77 -3.46
C TRP A 184 7.09 8.70 -4.45
N GLY A 185 7.79 9.14 -5.50
CA GLY A 185 7.26 9.99 -6.56
C GLY A 185 6.68 9.24 -7.77
N TRP A 186 6.67 7.90 -7.74
CA TRP A 186 6.04 7.08 -8.77
C TRP A 186 4.52 7.18 -8.75
#